data_AF-A0A061NDW0-F1
#
_entry.id   AF-A0A061NDW0-F1
#
_cell.length_a   1.000
_cell.length_b   1.000
_cell.length_c   1.000
_cell.angle_alpha   90.00
_cell.angle_beta   90.00
_cell.angle_gamma   90.00
#
_symmetry.space_group_name_H-M   'P 1'
#
loop_
_entity.id
_entity.type
_entity.pdbx_description
1 polymer ?
#
loop_
_entity_poly.entity_id
_entity_poly.type
_entity_poly.pdbx_seq_one_letter_code
_entity_poly.pdbx_strand_id
1 'polypeptide(L)'
;MLQCVSSVCKTFPKSSKFFSRLSSIAVSETSLHAPSDELFSTPRNVRFVEMEYAVPLEKLPQILAHIRTALHTSNYHVHFPIEVRTVKADQLWLSPSYERPSAYIAFHMYSGTKYRPYFKAMETIMDTFEGRPHWGKLHTKSTEQLSVLYPRFQDFLHLREQFDPDQMFLNSYLRELFYH
;
A
#
# COMPACT_ATOMS: atom_id res chain seq x y z
N MET A 1 -3.11 -5.97 -22.72
CA MET A 1 -1.73 -6.48 -22.51
C MET A 1 -1.48 -6.91 -21.06
N LEU A 2 -1.60 -6.02 -20.06
CA LEU A 2 -1.30 -6.34 -18.65
C LEU A 2 -2.14 -7.50 -18.07
N GLN A 3 -3.42 -7.61 -18.46
CA GLN A 3 -4.30 -8.71 -18.06
C GLN A 3 -3.79 -10.09 -18.53
N CYS A 4 -3.31 -10.17 -19.77
CA CYS A 4 -2.75 -11.40 -20.35
C CYS A 4 -1.47 -11.81 -19.62
N VAL A 5 -0.55 -10.85 -19.43
CA VAL A 5 0.69 -11.06 -18.67
C VAL A 5 0.38 -11.55 -17.26
N SER A 6 -0.57 -10.90 -16.58
CA SER A 6 -0.96 -11.26 -15.22
C SER A 6 -1.57 -12.67 -15.13
N SER A 7 -2.33 -13.08 -16.14
CA SER A 7 -2.91 -14.42 -16.21
C SER A 7 -1.85 -15.50 -16.48
N VAL A 8 -0.83 -15.20 -17.30
CA VAL A 8 0.33 -16.08 -17.51
C VAL A 8 1.15 -16.20 -16.22
N CYS A 9 1.47 -15.09 -15.54
CA CYS A 9 2.19 -15.10 -14.27
C CYS A 9 1.43 -15.87 -13.17
N LYS A 10 0.10 -15.81 -13.16
CA LYS A 10 -0.72 -16.61 -12.24
C LYS A 10 -0.59 -18.10 -12.49
N THR A 11 -0.61 -18.51 -13.76
CA THR A 11 -0.56 -19.92 -14.17
C THR A 11 0.86 -20.49 -14.06
N PHE A 12 1.87 -19.67 -14.40
CA PHE A 12 3.29 -20.01 -14.38
C PHE A 12 4.09 -18.96 -13.59
N PRO A 13 4.09 -19.00 -12.23
CA PRO A 13 4.72 -17.98 -11.39
C PRO A 13 6.19 -17.71 -11.70
N LYS A 14 6.95 -18.72 -12.13
CA LYS A 14 8.37 -18.57 -12.51
C LYS A 14 8.59 -17.59 -13.67
N SER A 15 7.56 -17.31 -14.49
CA SER A 15 7.62 -16.34 -15.58
C SER A 15 7.62 -14.88 -15.09
N SER A 16 7.25 -14.59 -13.84
CA SER A 16 7.17 -13.22 -13.32
C SER A 16 8.49 -12.45 -13.50
N LYS A 17 9.64 -13.08 -13.28
CA LYS A 17 10.96 -12.43 -13.45
C LYS A 17 11.19 -11.90 -14.86
N PHE A 18 10.78 -12.67 -15.87
CA PHE A 18 10.89 -12.28 -17.27
C PHE A 18 10.00 -11.06 -17.57
N PHE A 19 8.74 -11.12 -17.14
CA PHE A 19 7.78 -10.03 -17.38
C PHE A 19 8.09 -8.76 -16.59
N SER A 20 8.64 -8.86 -15.37
CA SER A 20 9.11 -7.68 -14.61
C SER A 20 10.24 -6.98 -15.35
N ARG A 21 11.21 -7.75 -15.87
CA ARG A 21 12.36 -7.20 -16.61
C ARG A 21 11.93 -6.55 -17.92
N LEU A 22 11.01 -7.16 -18.66
CA LEU A 22 10.45 -6.54 -19.87
C LEU A 22 9.68 -5.25 -19.53
N SER A 23 8.85 -5.28 -18.49
CA SER A 23 8.08 -4.11 -18.07
C SER A 23 9.00 -2.96 -17.68
N SER A 24 10.12 -3.21 -16.98
CA SER A 24 11.07 -2.16 -16.60
C SER A 24 11.79 -1.53 -17.80
N ILE A 25 12.03 -2.29 -18.88
CA ILE A 25 12.67 -1.78 -20.10
C ILE A 25 11.68 -0.94 -20.92
N ALA A 26 10.40 -1.29 -20.88
CA ALA A 26 9.35 -0.65 -21.65
C ALA A 26 8.81 0.65 -21.03
N VAL A 27 9.33 1.09 -19.88
CA VAL A 27 8.90 2.35 -19.26
C VAL A 27 9.46 3.51 -20.08
N SER A 28 8.61 4.12 -20.91
CA SER A 28 8.94 5.33 -21.67
C SER A 28 8.59 6.59 -20.89
N GLU A 29 9.47 7.59 -20.91
CA GLU A 29 9.12 8.94 -20.48
C GLU A 29 8.06 9.51 -21.43
N THR A 30 6.95 9.98 -20.88
CA THR A 30 5.85 10.59 -21.64
C THR A 30 5.55 11.94 -21.01
N SER A 31 5.42 12.98 -21.84
CA SER A 31 4.93 14.29 -21.40
C SER A 31 3.52 14.50 -21.95
N LEU A 32 2.57 14.73 -21.05
CA LEU A 32 1.16 14.98 -21.37
C LEU A 32 0.72 16.29 -20.68
N HIS A 33 -0.08 17.09 -21.38
CA HIS A 33 -0.61 18.35 -20.87
C HIS A 33 -2.13 18.37 -21.07
N ALA A 34 -2.88 18.38 -19.97
CA ALA A 34 -4.35 18.41 -19.94
C ALA A 34 -4.84 18.84 -18.53
N PRO A 35 -6.14 19.11 -18.33
CA PRO A 35 -6.72 19.28 -17.00
C PRO A 35 -6.41 18.11 -16.05
N SER A 36 -6.37 18.39 -14.75
CA SER A 36 -5.93 17.40 -13.75
C SER A 36 -6.85 16.18 -13.69
N ASP A 37 -8.16 16.37 -13.82
CA ASP A 37 -9.15 15.29 -13.83
C ASP A 37 -8.98 14.35 -15.03
N GLU A 38 -8.54 14.86 -16.17
CA GLU A 38 -8.22 14.06 -17.36
C GLU A 38 -6.88 13.31 -17.21
N LEU A 39 -5.90 13.90 -16.53
CA LEU A 39 -4.56 13.31 -16.35
C LEU A 39 -4.51 12.24 -15.26
N PHE A 40 -5.22 12.43 -14.14
CA PHE A 40 -5.11 11.57 -12.96
C PHE A 40 -6.18 10.46 -12.91
N SER A 41 -7.20 10.53 -13.76
CA SER A 41 -8.25 9.50 -13.84
C SER A 41 -7.86 8.37 -14.79
N THR A 42 -7.05 7.42 -14.32
CA THR A 42 -6.65 6.27 -15.12
C THR A 42 -7.55 5.05 -14.90
N PRO A 43 -8.12 4.45 -15.97
CA PRO A 43 -8.95 3.26 -15.82
C PRO A 43 -8.10 2.06 -15.37
N ARG A 44 -8.51 1.42 -14.27
CA ARG A 44 -7.86 0.20 -13.76
C ARG A 44 -8.49 -1.04 -14.42
N ASN A 45 -7.89 -1.50 -15.51
CA ASN A 45 -8.41 -2.61 -16.32
C ASN A 45 -8.01 -4.02 -15.81
N VAL A 46 -7.25 -4.10 -14.71
CA VAL A 46 -6.76 -5.35 -14.14
C VAL A 46 -7.16 -5.41 -12.67
N ARG A 47 -7.75 -6.53 -12.25
CA ARG A 47 -8.08 -6.77 -10.84
C ARG A 47 -6.85 -7.30 -10.10
N PHE A 48 -6.46 -6.61 -9.05
CA PHE A 48 -5.34 -6.99 -8.17
C PHE A 48 -5.72 -6.74 -6.72
N VAL A 49 -4.94 -7.32 -5.81
CA VAL A 49 -4.94 -6.95 -4.39
C VAL A 49 -3.76 -6.04 -4.13
N GLU A 50 -3.92 -5.13 -3.18
CA GLU A 50 -2.96 -4.07 -2.92
C GLU A 50 -2.81 -3.83 -1.42
N MET A 51 -1.56 -3.59 -1.02
CA MET A 51 -1.15 -3.07 0.28
C MET A 51 -0.34 -1.81 0.03
N GLU A 52 -0.61 -0.73 0.76
CA GLU A 52 0.16 0.51 0.68
C GLU A 52 0.44 1.01 2.10
N TYR A 53 1.67 1.49 2.30
CA TYR A 53 2.12 2.04 3.57
C TYR A 53 2.82 3.38 3.36
N ALA A 54 2.57 4.32 4.27
CA ALA A 54 3.27 5.59 4.35
C ALA A 54 4.37 5.54 5.42
N VAL A 55 5.60 5.83 5.01
CA VAL A 55 6.81 5.82 5.85
C VAL A 55 7.45 7.21 5.84
N PRO A 56 8.29 7.58 6.84
CA PRO A 56 9.00 8.85 6.81
C PRO A 56 9.82 9.00 5.52
N LEU A 57 9.66 10.12 4.81
CA LEU A 57 10.22 10.33 3.48
C LEU A 57 11.76 10.14 3.45
N GLU A 58 12.45 10.60 4.48
CA GLU A 58 13.90 10.49 4.62
C GLU A 58 14.41 9.05 4.74
N LYS A 59 13.54 8.10 5.11
CA LYS A 59 13.89 6.67 5.22
C LYS A 59 13.69 5.91 3.91
N LEU A 60 13.08 6.54 2.89
CA LEU A 60 12.75 5.88 1.62
C LEU A 60 13.94 5.15 0.97
N PRO A 61 15.15 5.73 0.83
CA PRO A 61 16.27 5.01 0.20
C PRO A 61 16.67 3.73 0.95
N GLN A 62 16.68 3.78 2.28
CA GLN A 62 16.99 2.63 3.13
C GLN A 62 15.92 1.54 2.96
N ILE A 63 14.65 1.94 2.99
CA ILE A 63 13.51 1.01 2.83
C ILE A 63 13.55 0.31 1.47
N LEU A 64 13.83 1.04 0.39
CA LEU A 64 13.97 0.45 -0.95
C LEU A 64 15.12 -0.56 -1.02
N ALA A 65 16.22 -0.33 -0.28
CA ALA A 65 17.31 -1.30 -0.18
C ALA A 65 16.88 -2.58 0.57
N HIS A 66 16.10 -2.46 1.65
CA HIS A 66 15.53 -3.62 2.36
C HIS A 66 14.56 -4.41 1.47
N ILE A 67 13.67 -3.72 0.75
CA ILE A 67 12.73 -4.34 -0.21
C ILE A 67 13.51 -5.09 -1.29
N ARG A 68 14.51 -4.44 -1.89
CA ARG A 68 15.36 -5.05 -2.93
C ARG A 68 16.03 -6.31 -2.40
N THR A 69 16.59 -6.26 -1.19
CA THR A 69 17.22 -7.42 -0.55
C THR A 69 16.23 -8.56 -0.36
N ALA A 70 15.05 -8.27 0.20
CA ALA A 70 14.00 -9.27 0.41
C ALA A 70 13.52 -9.91 -0.90
N LEU A 71 13.39 -9.13 -1.98
CA LEU A 71 13.02 -9.64 -3.30
C LEU A 71 14.12 -10.51 -3.94
N HIS A 72 15.39 -10.25 -3.67
CA HIS A 72 16.50 -11.07 -4.19
C HIS A 72 16.72 -12.37 -3.42
N THR A 73 16.46 -12.39 -2.11
CA THR A 73 16.68 -13.56 -1.26
C THR A 73 15.46 -14.49 -1.16
N SER A 74 14.31 -14.04 -1.64
CA SER A 74 13.04 -14.79 -1.57
C SER A 74 12.56 -15.27 -2.93
N ASN A 75 11.70 -16.29 -2.95
CA ASN A 75 11.05 -16.80 -4.16
C ASN A 75 9.68 -16.14 -4.40
N TYR A 76 9.56 -14.83 -4.19
CA TYR A 76 8.33 -14.10 -4.49
C TYR A 76 8.20 -13.90 -6.01
N HIS A 77 7.06 -14.31 -6.57
CA HIS A 77 6.80 -14.27 -8.00
C HIS A 77 5.95 -13.05 -8.37
N VAL A 78 6.50 -11.86 -8.13
CA VAL A 78 5.81 -10.57 -8.34
C VAL A 78 6.18 -10.00 -9.70
N HIS A 79 5.19 -9.70 -10.55
CA HIS A 79 5.40 -9.04 -11.85
C HIS A 79 4.94 -7.59 -11.91
N PHE A 80 4.19 -7.13 -10.91
CA PHE A 80 3.76 -5.73 -10.83
C PHE A 80 4.92 -4.82 -10.41
N PRO A 81 4.94 -3.56 -10.87
CA PRO A 81 5.83 -2.55 -10.32
C PRO A 81 5.46 -2.24 -8.87
N ILE A 82 6.46 -1.80 -8.11
CA ILE A 82 6.25 -1.13 -6.82
C ILE A 82 6.03 0.35 -7.15
N GLU A 83 4.89 0.88 -6.76
CA GLU A 83 4.56 2.29 -6.97
C GLU A 83 5.01 3.09 -5.75
N VAL A 84 5.71 4.21 -6.00
CA VAL A 84 6.20 5.09 -4.95
C VAL A 84 5.73 6.51 -5.24
N ARG A 85 5.14 7.15 -4.26
CA ARG A 85 4.75 8.58 -4.32
C ARG A 85 5.11 9.28 -3.02
N THR A 86 5.23 10.59 -3.07
CA THR A 86 5.53 11.41 -1.89
C THR A 86 4.38 12.37 -1.61
N VAL A 87 4.13 12.62 -0.32
CA VAL A 87 3.08 13.52 0.15
C VAL A 87 3.66 14.38 1.27
N LYS A 88 3.29 15.67 1.29
CA LYS A 88 3.66 16.58 2.39
C LYS A 88 2.99 16.17 3.69
N ALA A 89 3.53 16.64 4.81
CA ALA A 89 2.87 16.50 6.11
C ALA A 89 1.50 17.21 6.10
N ASP A 90 0.55 16.66 6.86
CA ASP A 90 -0.75 17.27 7.13
C ASP A 90 -1.07 17.22 8.63
N GLN A 91 -2.26 17.70 9.03
CA GLN A 91 -2.74 17.72 10.42
C GLN A 91 -4.03 16.90 10.58
N LEU A 92 -4.31 15.97 9.67
CA LEU A 92 -5.52 15.14 9.70
C LEU A 92 -5.26 13.91 10.57
N TRP A 93 -6.01 13.74 11.66
CA TRP A 93 -5.70 12.79 12.76
C TRP A 93 -5.40 11.35 12.34
N LEU A 94 -6.11 10.84 11.32
CA LEU A 94 -5.90 9.49 10.79
C LEU A 94 -5.13 9.46 9.46
N SER A 95 -4.61 10.59 8.98
CA SER A 95 -3.79 10.58 7.78
C SER A 95 -2.50 9.80 8.01
N PRO A 96 -2.11 8.89 7.11
CA PRO A 96 -0.79 8.27 7.16
C PRO A 96 0.36 9.31 7.09
N SER A 97 0.07 10.55 6.65
CA SER A 97 0.99 11.69 6.58
C SER A 97 0.87 12.71 7.72
N TYR A 98 0.13 12.37 8.79
CA TYR A 98 -0.02 13.24 9.96
C TYR A 98 1.35 13.68 10.52
N GLU A 99 1.58 14.99 10.51
CA GLU A 99 2.76 15.70 11.05
C GLU A 99 4.12 15.24 10.49
N ARG A 100 4.15 14.51 9.37
CA ARG A 100 5.42 14.10 8.73
C ARG A 100 5.35 14.02 7.21
N PRO A 101 6.37 14.52 6.48
CA PRO A 101 6.50 14.24 5.06
C PRO A 101 6.66 12.73 4.87
N SER A 102 5.90 12.16 3.95
CA SER A 102 5.77 10.71 3.83
C SER A 102 6.04 10.23 2.41
N ALA A 103 6.70 9.09 2.28
CA ALA A 103 6.69 8.29 1.07
C ALA A 103 5.63 7.19 1.21
N TYR A 104 4.73 7.06 0.24
CA TYR A 104 3.80 5.95 0.13
C TYR A 104 4.40 4.91 -0.81
N ILE A 105 4.40 3.65 -0.38
CA ILE A 105 4.93 2.51 -1.14
C ILE A 105 3.81 1.50 -1.29
N ALA A 106 3.39 1.25 -2.54
CA ALA A 106 2.30 0.34 -2.86
C ALA A 106 2.82 -0.96 -3.49
N PHE A 107 2.28 -2.07 -3.01
CA PHE A 107 2.61 -3.44 -3.41
C PHE A 107 1.38 -4.11 -3.99
N HIS A 108 1.54 -4.70 -5.17
CA HIS A 108 0.42 -5.25 -5.94
C HIS A 108 0.62 -6.73 -6.24
N MET A 109 -0.46 -7.50 -6.17
CA MET A 109 -0.49 -8.90 -6.61
C MET A 109 -1.75 -9.17 -7.42
N TYR A 110 -1.62 -9.89 -8.54
CA TYR A 110 -2.79 -10.20 -9.38
C TYR A 110 -3.83 -11.02 -8.60
N SER A 111 -5.11 -10.75 -8.85
CA SER A 111 -6.19 -11.43 -8.13
C SER A 111 -6.14 -12.96 -8.30
N GLY A 112 -6.25 -13.65 -7.16
CA GLY A 112 -6.16 -15.11 -7.08
C GLY A 112 -4.75 -15.69 -7.09
N THR A 113 -3.70 -14.87 -6.92
CA THR A 113 -2.33 -15.34 -6.64
C THR A 113 -2.08 -15.43 -5.13
N LYS A 114 -1.08 -16.22 -4.71
CA LYS A 114 -0.69 -16.32 -3.29
C LYS A 114 0.09 -15.06 -2.87
N TYR A 115 -0.63 -14.04 -2.41
CA TYR A 115 -0.05 -12.73 -2.06
C TYR A 115 0.41 -12.61 -0.60
N ARG A 116 -0.21 -13.34 0.33
CA ARG A 116 -0.02 -13.16 1.78
C ARG A 116 1.45 -13.25 2.24
N PRO A 117 2.28 -14.22 1.79
CA PRO A 117 3.69 -14.28 2.20
C PRO A 117 4.49 -13.05 1.78
N TYR A 118 4.25 -12.56 0.56
CA TYR A 118 4.90 -11.37 0.03
C TYR A 118 4.47 -10.12 0.81
N PHE A 119 3.16 -9.94 1.03
CA PHE A 119 2.65 -8.79 1.79
C PHE A 119 3.13 -8.80 3.22
N LYS A 120 3.12 -9.95 3.91
CA LYS A 120 3.65 -10.05 5.28
C LYS A 120 5.13 -9.64 5.35
N ALA A 121 5.94 -10.04 4.37
CA ALA A 121 7.35 -9.64 4.33
C ALA A 121 7.53 -8.14 4.09
N MET A 122 6.76 -7.55 3.18
CA MET A 122 6.81 -6.10 2.92
C MET A 122 6.32 -5.31 4.15
N GLU A 123 5.22 -5.73 4.78
CA GLU A 123 4.67 -5.12 6.00
C GLU A 123 5.68 -5.18 7.16
N THR A 124 6.37 -6.31 7.35
CA THR A 124 7.46 -6.43 8.34
C THR A 124 8.57 -5.39 8.12
N ILE A 125 8.91 -5.10 6.85
CA ILE A 125 9.87 -4.04 6.54
C ILE A 125 9.27 -2.69 6.91
N MET A 126 8.03 -2.38 6.52
CA MET A 126 7.38 -1.11 6.84
C MET A 126 7.30 -0.86 8.35
N ASP A 127 7.08 -1.91 9.13
CA ASP A 127 6.98 -1.85 10.59
C ASP A 127 8.27 -1.38 11.25
N THR A 128 9.42 -1.73 10.67
CA THR A 128 10.74 -1.29 11.13
C THR A 128 10.91 0.24 11.02
N PHE A 129 10.09 0.89 10.20
CA PHE A 129 10.14 2.33 9.93
C PHE A 129 8.85 3.05 10.32
N GLU A 130 8.10 2.49 11.28
CA GLU A 130 6.85 3.08 11.78
C GLU A 130 5.86 3.38 10.64
N GLY A 131 5.78 2.45 9.69
CA GLY A 131 4.90 2.56 8.54
C GLY A 131 3.43 2.64 8.99
N ARG A 132 2.72 3.63 8.46
CA ARG A 132 1.29 3.83 8.66
C ARG A 132 0.52 3.23 7.47
N PRO A 133 -0.39 2.27 7.68
CA PRO A 133 -1.10 1.65 6.57
C PRO A 133 -2.06 2.65 5.91
N HIS A 134 -2.21 2.56 4.59
CA HIS A 134 -3.26 3.28 3.89
C HIS A 134 -4.62 2.61 4.18
N TRP A 135 -5.55 3.33 4.81
CA TRP A 135 -6.87 2.81 5.23
C TRP A 135 -7.70 2.14 4.13
N GLY A 136 -7.56 2.61 2.89
CA GLY A 136 -8.23 2.03 1.72
C GLY A 136 -7.57 0.76 1.15
N LYS A 137 -6.50 0.23 1.75
CA LYS A 137 -5.72 -0.93 1.27
C LYS A 137 -5.61 -2.00 2.35
N LEU A 138 -5.14 -3.18 1.97
CA LEU A 138 -4.95 -4.29 2.92
C LEU A 138 -3.82 -4.00 3.90
N HIS A 139 -4.03 -4.32 5.17
CA HIS A 139 -3.02 -4.38 6.21
C HIS A 139 -3.45 -5.35 7.32
N THR A 140 -2.53 -5.74 8.21
CA THR A 140 -2.86 -6.63 9.35
C THR A 140 -2.66 -5.98 10.71
N LYS A 141 -2.56 -4.65 10.77
CA LYS A 141 -2.44 -3.91 12.04
C LYS A 141 -3.62 -4.15 12.97
N SER A 142 -3.32 -4.43 14.24
CA SER A 142 -4.30 -4.42 15.33
C SER A 142 -4.58 -2.99 15.81
N THR A 143 -5.64 -2.85 16.60
CA THR A 143 -6.02 -1.60 17.29
C THR A 143 -4.87 -1.03 18.12
N GLU A 144 -4.15 -1.87 18.87
CA GLU A 144 -3.02 -1.46 19.71
C GLU A 144 -1.85 -0.97 18.86
N GLN A 145 -1.60 -1.61 17.71
CA GLN A 145 -0.55 -1.16 16.80
C GLN A 145 -0.93 0.17 16.14
N LEU A 146 -2.19 0.34 15.76
CA LEU A 146 -2.68 1.60 15.18
C LEU A 146 -2.65 2.74 16.19
N SER A 147 -3.00 2.49 17.46
CA SER A 147 -2.98 3.52 18.49
C SER A 147 -1.56 4.05 18.78
N VAL A 148 -0.54 3.20 18.62
CA VAL A 148 0.87 3.63 18.67
C VAL A 148 1.27 4.43 17.43
N LEU A 149 0.81 4.02 16.24
CA LEU A 149 1.20 4.66 14.98
C LEU A 149 0.52 6.02 14.73
N TYR A 150 -0.68 6.23 15.28
CA TYR A 150 -1.50 7.42 15.08
C TYR A 150 -1.69 8.16 16.42
N PRO A 151 -0.95 9.27 16.67
CA PRO A 151 -1.00 9.97 17.96
C PRO A 151 -2.39 10.45 18.40
N ARG A 152 -3.27 10.73 17.44
CA ARG A 152 -4.64 11.22 17.66
C ARG A 152 -5.69 10.10 17.58
N PHE A 153 -5.28 8.83 17.64
CA PHE A 153 -6.18 7.69 17.48
C PHE A 153 -7.27 7.66 18.54
N GLN A 154 -6.92 7.84 19.82
CA GLN A 154 -7.90 7.83 20.91
C GLN A 154 -8.88 9.02 20.82
N ASP A 155 -8.39 10.20 20.45
CA ASP A 155 -9.26 11.36 20.23
C ASP A 155 -10.25 11.11 19.08
N PHE A 156 -9.79 10.46 18.00
CA PHE A 156 -10.67 10.04 16.92
C PHE A 156 -11.73 9.04 17.40
N LEU A 157 -11.35 8.02 18.18
CA LEU A 157 -12.30 7.04 18.70
C LEU A 157 -13.37 7.71 19.58
N HIS A 158 -12.96 8.60 20.47
CA HIS A 158 -13.88 9.36 21.33
C HIS A 158 -14.84 10.23 20.49
N LEU A 159 -14.31 10.96 19.51
CA LEU A 159 -15.12 11.80 18.63
C LEU A 159 -16.12 10.96 17.82
N ARG A 160 -15.68 9.81 17.30
CA ARG A 160 -16.54 8.89 16.55
C ARG A 160 -17.70 8.39 17.42
N GLU A 161 -17.46 8.04 18.67
CA GLU A 161 -18.52 7.60 19.59
C GLU A 161 -19.57 8.70 19.87
N GLN A 162 -19.14 9.96 19.93
CA GLN A 162 -20.07 11.09 20.10
C GLN A 162 -20.98 11.29 18.88
N PHE A 163 -20.46 11.11 17.67
CA PHE A 163 -21.20 11.37 16.42
C PHE A 163 -21.91 10.14 15.84
N ASP A 164 -21.50 8.93 16.23
CA ASP A 164 -22.11 7.66 15.79
C ASP A 164 -22.28 6.70 16.99
N PRO A 165 -23.12 7.07 17.99
CA PRO A 165 -23.30 6.26 19.21
C PRO A 165 -23.89 4.88 18.91
N ASP A 166 -24.71 4.78 17.85
CA ASP A 166 -25.35 3.52 17.42
C ASP A 166 -24.49 2.72 16.43
N GLN A 167 -23.28 3.20 16.10
CA GLN A 167 -22.31 2.52 15.25
C GLN A 167 -22.83 2.20 13.83
N MET A 168 -23.66 3.10 13.29
CA MET A 168 -24.30 2.94 11.99
C MET A 168 -23.28 2.95 10.84
N PHE A 169 -22.17 3.67 10.99
CA PHE A 169 -21.18 3.86 9.93
C PHE A 169 -20.03 2.86 9.96
N LEU A 170 -20.09 1.85 10.84
CA LEU A 170 -19.05 0.83 10.95
C LEU A 170 -19.38 -0.46 10.20
N ASN A 171 -18.45 -0.90 9.36
CA ASN A 171 -18.42 -2.27 8.84
C ASN A 171 -17.68 -3.22 9.80
N SER A 172 -17.71 -4.53 9.53
CA SER A 172 -17.10 -5.54 10.42
C SER A 172 -15.61 -5.30 10.68
N TYR A 173 -14.87 -4.86 9.66
CA TYR A 173 -13.44 -4.58 9.77
C TYR A 173 -13.17 -3.35 10.65
N LEU A 174 -13.92 -2.27 10.47
CA LEU A 174 -13.75 -1.08 11.32
C LEU A 174 -14.24 -1.32 12.76
N ARG A 175 -15.23 -2.20 12.98
CA ARG A 175 -15.60 -2.64 14.33
C ARG A 175 -14.45 -3.35 15.01
N GLU A 176 -13.77 -4.26 14.32
CA GLU A 176 -12.59 -4.93 14.87
C GLU A 176 -11.48 -3.95 15.25
N LEU A 177 -11.29 -2.86 14.50
CA LEU A 177 -10.23 -1.89 14.76
C LEU A 177 -10.59 -0.77 15.75
N PHE A 178 -11.86 -0.39 15.84
CA PHE A 178 -12.29 0.79 16.60
C PHE A 178 -13.13 0.45 17.82
N TYR A 179 -13.54 -0.81 17.97
CA TYR A 179 -14.28 -1.32 19.13
C TYR A 179 -13.56 -2.53 19.73
N HIS A 180 -12.89 -2.26 20.85
CA HIS A 180 -12.43 -3.26 21.80
C HIS A 180 -12.88 -2.85 23.21
#